data_AF-A0A971EF40-F1
#
_entry.id   AF-A0A971EF40-F1
#
_cell.length_a   1.000
_cell.length_b   1.000
_cell.length_c   1.000
_cell.angle_alpha   90.00
_cell.angle_beta   90.00
_cell.angle_gamma   90.00
#
_symmetry.space_group_name_H-M   'P 1'
#
loop_
_entity.id
_entity.type
_entity.pdbx_description
1 polymer ?
#
loop_
_entity_poly.entity_id
_entity_poly.type
_entity_poly.pdbx_seq_one_letter_code
_entity_poly.pdbx_strand_id
1 'polypeptide(L)'
;MPLHEKYSSQMEAADQSIRDAIRAAQKAYVALEKAKASQIAYEIQHAEMEYQKAMKQLQAAQQHLPYVSAVQQMHFTQAQQMLQENAPQLQ
;
A
#
# COMPACT_ATOMS: atom_id res chain seq x y z
N MET A 1 -1.56 36.24 6.65
CA MET A 1 -0.41 35.32 6.52
C MET A 1 -0.96 33.93 6.15
N PRO A 2 -0.89 33.47 4.89
CA PRO A 2 -1.56 32.23 4.45
C PRO A 2 -0.62 31.06 4.11
N LEU A 3 0.67 31.15 4.43
CA LEU A 3 1.66 30.12 4.06
C LEU A 3 1.58 28.84 4.91
N HIS A 4 1.07 28.93 6.15
CA HIS A 4 1.00 27.78 7.06
C HIS A 4 -0.12 26.79 6.70
N GLU A 5 -1.28 27.27 6.24
CA GLU A 5 -2.43 26.40 5.95
C GLU A 5 -2.18 25.44 4.76
N LYS A 6 -1.50 25.93 3.71
CA LYS A 6 -1.15 25.08 2.54
C LYS A 6 -0.08 24.04 2.85
N TYR A 7 0.77 24.30 3.84
CA TYR A 7 1.82 23.36 4.24
C TYR A 7 1.21 22.19 5.02
N SER A 8 0.27 22.48 5.94
CA SER A 8 -0.49 21.47 6.68
C SER A 8 -1.34 20.58 5.77
N SER A 9 -2.10 21.16 4.83
CA SER A 9 -2.97 20.36 3.95
C SER A 9 -2.22 19.40 3.02
N GLN A 10 -1.01 19.77 2.57
CA GLN A 10 -0.19 18.87 1.75
C GLN A 10 0.41 17.73 2.58
N MET A 11 0.77 18.01 3.83
CA MET A 11 1.26 17.00 4.78
C MET A 11 0.14 16.03 5.15
N GLU A 12 -1.06 16.52 5.43
CA GLU A 12 -2.24 15.68 5.72
C GLU A 12 -2.64 14.83 4.51
N ALA A 13 -2.57 15.37 3.29
CA ALA A 13 -2.83 14.60 2.08
C ALA A 13 -1.78 13.50 1.84
N ALA A 14 -0.50 13.80 2.10
CA ALA A 14 0.60 12.83 2.06
C ALA A 14 0.42 11.72 3.12
N ASP A 15 0.06 12.09 4.35
CA ASP A 15 -0.22 11.18 5.46
C ASP A 15 -1.38 10.24 5.10
N GLN A 16 -2.47 10.80 4.58
CA GLN A 16 -3.64 10.03 4.17
C GLN A 16 -3.30 9.09 3.02
N SER A 17 -2.51 9.54 2.03
CA SER A 17 -2.08 8.73 0.90
C SER A 17 -1.22 7.53 1.34
N ILE A 18 -0.25 7.76 2.24
CA ILE A 18 0.59 6.70 2.80
C ILE A 18 -0.24 5.69 3.59
N ARG A 19 -1.15 6.17 4.46
CA ARG A 19 -2.05 5.29 5.24
C ARG A 19 -2.96 4.46 4.36
N ASP A 20 -3.52 5.06 3.31
CA ASP A 20 -4.41 4.36 2.39
C ASP A 20 -3.64 3.28 1.62
N ALA A 21 -2.42 3.60 1.14
CA ALA A 21 -1.55 2.65 0.48
C ALA A 21 -1.12 1.48 1.38
N ILE A 22 -0.77 1.75 2.65
CA ILE A 22 -0.47 0.72 3.65
C ILE A 22 -1.70 -0.19 3.87
N ARG A 23 -2.89 0.39 4.03
CA ARG A 23 -4.12 -0.36 4.25
C ARG A 23 -4.49 -1.20 3.02
N ALA A 24 -4.35 -0.64 1.82
CA ALA A 24 -4.59 -1.34 0.57
C ALA A 24 -3.63 -2.54 0.44
N ALA A 25 -2.35 -2.35 0.78
CA ALA A 25 -1.35 -3.41 0.78
C ALA A 25 -1.69 -4.55 1.74
N GLN A 26 -2.02 -4.23 3.00
CA GLN A 26 -2.45 -5.23 3.98
C GLN A 26 -3.71 -5.98 3.53
N LYS A 27 -4.70 -5.27 3.00
CA LYS A 27 -5.94 -5.88 2.52
C LYS A 27 -5.70 -6.80 1.34
N ALA A 28 -4.87 -6.39 0.38
CA ALA A 28 -4.57 -7.19 -0.80
C ALA A 28 -3.76 -8.45 -0.44
N TYR A 29 -2.83 -8.34 0.51
CA TYR A 29 -2.12 -9.49 1.05
C TYR A 29 -3.06 -10.53 1.67
N VAL A 30 -3.91 -10.10 2.60
CA VAL A 30 -4.89 -11.01 3.25
C VAL A 30 -5.88 -11.57 2.24
N ALA A 31 -6.30 -10.78 1.24
CA ALA A 31 -7.17 -11.26 0.17
C ALA A 31 -6.49 -12.34 -0.68
N LEU A 32 -5.21 -12.18 -1.01
CA LEU A 32 -4.44 -13.16 -1.76
C LEU A 32 -4.22 -14.44 -0.95
N GLU A 33 -3.90 -14.34 0.34
CA GLU A 33 -3.79 -15.51 1.22
C GLU A 33 -5.11 -16.29 1.29
N LYS A 34 -6.22 -15.58 1.50
CA LYS A 34 -7.55 -16.20 1.53
C LYS A 34 -7.91 -16.85 0.19
N ALA A 35 -7.66 -16.16 -0.92
CA ALA A 35 -7.92 -16.70 -2.25
C ALA A 35 -7.08 -17.95 -2.55
N LYS A 36 -5.79 -17.94 -2.18
CA LYS A 36 -4.92 -19.12 -2.27
C LYS A 36 -5.43 -20.28 -1.41
N ALA A 37 -5.92 -20.00 -0.20
CA ALA A 37 -6.52 -21.00 0.68
C ALA A 37 -7.83 -21.58 0.13
N SER A 38 -8.66 -20.76 -0.54
CA SER A 38 -9.88 -21.20 -1.20
C SER A 38 -9.63 -22.13 -2.39
N GLN A 39 -8.43 -22.11 -2.99
CA GLN A 39 -8.08 -22.87 -4.20
C GLN A 39 -8.97 -22.57 -5.42
N ILE A 40 -9.72 -21.47 -5.39
CA ILE A 40 -10.59 -21.03 -6.48
C ILE A 40 -9.78 -20.14 -7.41
N ALA A 41 -9.48 -20.65 -8.61
CA ALA A 41 -8.63 -19.97 -9.59
C ALA A 41 -9.06 -18.53 -9.90
N TYR A 42 -10.37 -18.28 -9.99
CA TYR A 42 -10.91 -16.93 -10.21
C TYR A 42 -10.61 -15.97 -9.04
N GLU A 43 -10.79 -16.43 -7.80
CA GLU A 43 -10.49 -15.61 -6.62
C GLU A 43 -9.01 -15.32 -6.51
N ILE A 44 -8.16 -16.29 -6.86
CA ILE A 44 -6.70 -16.13 -6.89
C ILE A 44 -6.32 -15.05 -7.90
N GLN A 45 -6.76 -15.16 -9.16
CA GLN A 45 -6.46 -14.15 -10.18
C GLN A 45 -6.97 -12.76 -9.81
N HIS A 46 -8.17 -12.67 -9.24
CA HIS A 46 -8.73 -11.40 -8.81
C HIS A 46 -7.90 -10.79 -7.65
N ALA A 47 -7.52 -11.60 -6.67
CA ALA A 47 -6.68 -11.15 -5.57
C ALA A 47 -5.26 -10.77 -6.03
N GLU A 48 -4.68 -11.49 -7.01
CA GLU A 48 -3.40 -11.14 -7.62
C GLU A 48 -3.47 -9.79 -8.36
N MET A 49 -4.57 -9.51 -9.06
CA MET A 49 -4.78 -8.21 -9.71
C MET A 49 -4.85 -7.08 -8.67
N GLU A 50 -5.63 -7.26 -7.60
CA GLU A 50 -5.73 -6.28 -6.52
C GLU A 50 -4.40 -6.13 -5.77
N TYR A 51 -3.61 -7.20 -5.65
CA TYR A 51 -2.25 -7.17 -5.11
C TYR A 51 -1.31 -6.31 -5.94
N GLN A 52 -1.29 -6.49 -7.27
CA GLN A 52 -0.49 -5.66 -8.16
C GLN A 52 -0.91 -4.19 -8.11
N LYS A 53 -2.22 -3.94 -8.00
CA LYS A 53 -2.76 -2.58 -7.84
C LYS A 53 -2.28 -1.95 -6.52
N ALA A 54 -2.29 -2.70 -5.42
CA ALA A 54 -1.78 -2.23 -4.14
C ALA A 54 -0.26 -1.95 -4.18
N MET A 55 0.52 -2.77 -4.89
CA MET A 55 1.95 -2.49 -5.11
C MET A 55 2.18 -1.17 -5.86
N LYS A 56 1.38 -0.89 -6.91
CA LYS A 56 1.44 0.38 -7.63
C LYS A 56 1.06 1.56 -6.74
N GLN A 57 0.06 1.41 -5.88
CA GLN A 57 -0.33 2.44 -4.92
C GLN A 57 0.76 2.71 -3.89
N LEU A 58 1.42 1.68 -3.36
CA LEU A 58 2.61 1.87 -2.52
C LEU A 58 3.71 2.61 -3.29
N GLN A 59 4.05 2.19 -4.50
CA GLN A 59 5.08 2.89 -5.30
C GLN A 59 4.74 4.37 -5.53
N ALA A 60 3.49 4.69 -5.82
CA ALA A 60 3.05 6.08 -5.96
C ALA A 60 3.15 6.84 -4.63
N ALA A 61 2.70 6.23 -3.53
CA ALA A 61 2.78 6.83 -2.21
C ALA A 61 4.23 6.97 -1.70
N GLN A 62 5.19 6.23 -2.26
CA GLN A 62 6.61 6.35 -1.91
C GLN A 62 7.14 7.79 -2.13
N GLN A 63 6.59 8.53 -3.10
CA GLN A 63 6.92 9.94 -3.33
C GLN A 63 6.50 10.87 -2.18
N HIS A 64 5.56 10.42 -1.34
CA HIS A 64 5.06 11.15 -0.19
C HIS A 64 5.82 10.83 1.11
N LEU A 65 6.73 9.84 1.11
CA LEU A 65 7.52 9.45 2.28
C LEU A 65 8.30 10.59 2.97
N PRO A 66 8.93 11.55 2.24
CA PRO A 66 9.66 12.65 2.86
C PRO A 66 8.76 13.58 3.69
N TYR A 67 7.45 13.55 3.46
CA TYR A 67 6.48 14.45 4.08
C TYR A 67 5.72 13.79 5.25
N VAL A 68 6.03 12.54 5.62
CA VAL A 68 5.38 11.82 6.72
C VAL A 68 6.34 11.48 7.85
N SER A 69 5.77 11.21 9.03
CA SER A 69 6.53 10.84 10.23
C SER A 69 7.35 9.57 10.04
N ALA A 70 8.49 9.46 10.72
CA ALA A 70 9.37 8.28 10.68
C ALA A 70 8.64 6.95 11.01
N VAL A 71 7.67 6.99 11.92
CA VAL A 71 6.82 5.84 12.24
C VAL A 71 6.00 5.38 11.03
N GLN A 72 5.45 6.32 10.25
CA GLN A 72 4.72 6.00 9.03
C GLN A 72 5.63 5.49 7.92
N GLN A 73 6.84 6.05 7.81
CA GLN A 73 7.84 5.53 6.88
C GLN A 73 8.19 4.07 7.22
N MET A 74 8.34 3.74 8.50
CA MET A 74 8.57 2.36 8.95
C MET A 74 7.41 1.43 8.59
N HIS A 75 6.16 1.83 8.89
CA HIS A 75 4.98 1.02 8.53
C HIS A 75 4.83 0.85 7.02
N PHE A 76 5.15 1.89 6.25
CA PHE A 76 5.16 1.83 4.80
C PHE A 76 6.20 0.83 4.29
N THR A 77 7.43 0.89 4.79
CA THR A 77 8.49 -0.06 4.43
C THR A 77 8.09 -1.49 4.79
N GLN A 78 7.48 -1.71 5.95
CA GLN A 78 6.98 -3.02 6.36
C GLN A 78 5.89 -3.54 5.42
N ALA A 79 4.92 -2.71 5.04
CA ALA A 79 3.86 -3.09 4.10
C ALA A 79 4.44 -3.39 2.70
N GLN A 80 5.46 -2.65 2.27
CA GLN A 80 6.17 -2.90 1.02
C GLN A 80 6.95 -4.21 1.04
N GLN A 81 7.67 -4.52 2.11
CA GLN A 81 8.40 -5.78 2.26
C GLN A 81 7.45 -6.97 2.26
N MET A 82 6.37 -6.90 3.04
CA MET A 82 5.33 -7.93 3.06
C MET A 82 4.77 -8.21 1.65
N LEU A 83 4.50 -7.16 0.86
CA LEU A 83 4.03 -7.32 -0.52
C LEU A 83 5.12 -7.77 -1.51
N GLN A 84 6.40 -7.52 -1.26
CA GLN A 84 7.46 -8.00 -2.13
C GLN A 84 7.79 -9.48 -1.86
N GLU A 85 7.83 -9.89 -0.60
CA GLU A 85 8.16 -11.27 -0.21
C GLU A 85 7.07 -12.27 -0.64
N ASN A 86 5.82 -11.83 -0.66
CA ASN A 86 4.68 -12.69 -1.00
C ASN A 86 4.15 -12.43 -2.40
N ALA A 87 4.94 -11.71 -3.23
CA ALA A 87 4.56 -11.39 -4.59
C ALA A 87 4.17 -12.69 -5.32
N PRO A 88 2.98 -12.75 -5.95
CA PRO A 88 2.62 -13.89 -6.75
C PRO A 88 3.71 -14.11 -7.79
N GLN A 89 4.28 -15.33 -7.81
CA GLN A 89 5.17 -15.75 -8.87
C GLN A 89 4.31 -15.88 -10.13
N LEU A 90 4.16 -14.77 -10.85
CA LEU A 90 3.57 -14.76 -12.19
C LEU A 90 4.51 -15.61 -13.06
N GLN A 91 4.18 -16.89 -13.20
CA GLN A 91 4.78 -17.80 -14.17
C GLN A 91 4.25 -17.51 -15.57
#